data_AF-A0A6V7LT86-F1
#
_entry.id   AF-A0A6V7LT86-F1
#
_cell.length_a   1.000
_cell.length_b   1.000
_cell.length_c   1.000
_cell.angle_alpha   90.00
_cell.angle_beta   90.00
_cell.angle_gamma   90.00
#
_symmetry.space_group_name_H-M   'P 1'
#
loop_
_entity.id
_entity.type
_entity.pdbx_description
1 polymer ?
#
loop_
_entity_poly.entity_id
_entity_poly.type
_entity_poly.pdbx_seq_one_letter_code
_entity_poly.pdbx_strand_id
1 'polypeptide(L)' 'KESFVKASSSKAVQFFLEWFVETIMFNSFVTDYIASIEGTTVQERYDIKLFKQRVAEYKKLSEKNAQTKKAKKKTF' A
#
# COMPACT_ATOMS: atom_id res chain seq x y z
N LYS A 1 -5.89 -10.67 4.75
CA LYS A 1 -7.18 -9.95 4.85
C LYS A 1 -7.35 -9.28 6.21
N GLU A 2 -7.47 -10.02 7.31
CA GLU A 2 -7.70 -9.43 8.65
C GLU A 2 -6.66 -8.39 9.06
N SER A 3 -5.37 -8.68 8.87
CA SER A 3 -4.29 -7.75 9.22
C SER A 3 -4.37 -6.44 8.42
N PHE A 4 -4.90 -6.47 7.21
CA PHE A 4 -5.05 -5.27 6.37
C PHE A 4 -6.20 -4.39 6.87
N VAL A 5 -7.33 -4.99 7.20
CA VAL A 5 -8.48 -4.26 7.78
C VAL A 5 -8.12 -3.65 9.13
N LYS A 6 -7.49 -4.43 10.01
CA LYS A 6 -7.13 -4.00 11.38
C LYS A 6 -5.93 -3.05 11.43
N ALA A 7 -5.27 -2.77 10.31
CA ALA A 7 -4.11 -1.87 10.26
C ALA A 7 -4.47 -0.41 10.54
N SER A 8 -5.71 0.00 10.25
CA SER A 8 -6.20 1.33 10.58
C SER A 8 -6.73 1.36 12.01
N SER A 9 -6.40 2.41 12.77
CA SER A 9 -7.01 2.68 14.07
C SER A 9 -8.40 3.34 13.97
N SER A 10 -8.78 3.85 12.79
CA SER A 10 -10.08 4.49 12.57
C SER A 10 -11.15 3.46 12.25
N LYS A 11 -12.20 3.41 13.08
CA LYS A 11 -13.33 2.47 12.91
C LYS A 11 -14.08 2.69 11.59
N ALA A 12 -14.24 3.93 11.15
CA ALA A 12 -14.85 4.24 9.86
C ALA A 12 -14.01 3.69 8.69
N VAL A 13 -12.68 3.81 8.79
CA VAL A 13 -11.76 3.24 7.80
C VAL A 13 -11.79 1.71 7.87
N GLN A 14 -11.85 1.10 9.05
CA GLN A 14 -11.99 -0.35 9.18
C GLN A 14 -13.25 -0.86 8.45
N PHE A 15 -14.42 -0.25 8.67
CA PHE A 15 -15.64 -0.63 7.95
C PHE A 15 -15.52 -0.48 6.43
N PHE A 16 -14.92 0.60 5.96
CA PHE A 16 -14.62 0.75 4.54
C PHE A 16 -13.71 -0.37 4.04
N LEU A 17 -12.64 -0.69 4.78
CA LEU A 17 -11.70 -1.74 4.39
C LEU A 17 -12.37 -3.12 4.40
N GLU A 18 -13.25 -3.42 5.36
CA GLU A 18 -14.05 -4.65 5.40
C GLU A 18 -14.90 -4.82 4.15
N TRP A 19 -15.61 -3.77 3.74
CA TRP A 19 -16.37 -3.80 2.48
C TRP A 19 -15.45 -3.88 1.25
N PHE A 20 -14.37 -3.09 1.24
CA PHE A 20 -13.48 -2.95 0.09
C PHE A 20 -12.76 -4.25 -0.27
N VAL A 21 -12.32 -5.03 0.73
CA VAL A 21 -11.63 -6.30 0.49
C VAL A 21 -12.52 -7.38 -0.13
N GLU A 22 -13.84 -7.23 -0.05
CA GLU A 22 -14.80 -8.15 -0.69
C GLU A 22 -15.07 -7.78 -2.15
N THR A 23 -14.60 -6.62 -2.62
CA THR A 23 -14.86 -6.19 -3.99
C THR A 23 -14.09 -7.05 -5.00
N ILE A 24 -14.71 -7.34 -6.14
CA ILE A 24 -14.06 -8.09 -7.24
C ILE A 24 -12.78 -7.36 -7.68
N MET A 25 -12.86 -6.03 -7.81
CA MET A 25 -11.72 -5.20 -8.23
C MET A 25 -10.50 -5.38 -7.32
N PHE A 26 -10.68 -5.34 -5.99
CA PHE A 26 -9.58 -5.53 -5.05
C PHE A 26 -9.01 -6.95 -5.14
N ASN A 27 -9.88 -7.97 -5.20
CA ASN A 27 -9.45 -9.37 -5.26
C ASN A 27 -8.69 -9.68 -6.57
N SER A 28 -9.19 -9.18 -7.71
CA SER A 28 -8.48 -9.28 -8.99
C SER A 28 -7.12 -8.59 -8.94
N PHE A 29 -7.07 -7.37 -8.39
CA PHE A 29 -5.80 -6.65 -8.25
C PHE A 29 -4.79 -7.41 -7.39
N VAL A 30 -5.20 -7.95 -6.24
CA VAL A 30 -4.30 -8.71 -5.35
C VAL A 30 -3.80 -9.98 -6.04
N THR A 31 -4.69 -10.70 -6.75
CA THR A 31 -4.33 -11.91 -7.49
C THR A 31 -3.32 -11.61 -8.59
N ASP A 32 -3.57 -10.59 -9.40
CA ASP A 32 -2.67 -10.14 -10.46
C ASP A 32 -1.33 -9.66 -9.87
N TYR A 33 -1.35 -8.96 -8.74
CA TYR A 33 -0.15 -8.51 -8.06
C TYR A 33 0.69 -9.69 -7.57
N ILE A 34 0.09 -10.69 -6.93
CA ILE A 34 0.78 -11.91 -6.48
C ILE A 34 1.43 -12.62 -7.67
N ALA A 35 0.67 -12.84 -8.75
CA ALA A 35 1.19 -13.45 -9.98
C ALA A 35 2.37 -12.65 -10.58
N SER A 36 2.34 -11.31 -10.47
CA SER A 36 3.43 -10.47 -10.95
C SER A 36 4.71 -10.60 -10.11
N ILE A 37 4.58 -10.87 -8.82
CA ILE A 37 5.70 -11.09 -7.90
C ILE A 37 6.29 -12.49 -8.08
N GLU A 38 5.44 -13.48 -8.32
CA GLU A 38 5.82 -14.88 -8.57
C GLU A 38 6.39 -15.10 -9.99
N GLY A 39 6.33 -14.08 -10.86
CA GLY A 39 6.83 -14.16 -12.23
C GLY A 39 5.98 -15.04 -13.15
N THR A 40 4.76 -15.37 -12.74
CA THR A 40 3.81 -16.20 -13.51
C THR A 40 3.00 -15.39 -14.53
N THR A 41 3.21 -14.06 -14.58
CA THR A 41 2.48 -13.15 -15.48
C THR A 41 3.33 -12.80 -16.71
N VAL A 42 2.75 -12.89 -17.90
CA VAL A 42 3.43 -12.63 -19.19
C VAL A 42 3.50 -11.13 -19.53
N GLN A 43 2.60 -10.31 -18.97
CA GLN A 43 2.57 -8.86 -19.18
C GLN A 43 2.22 -8.09 -17.89
N GLU A 44 3.07 -7.12 -17.54
CA GLU A 44 2.82 -6.25 -16.41
C GLU A 44 1.72 -5.22 -16.75
N ARG A 45 0.54 -5.38 -16.14
CA ARG A 45 -0.61 -4.48 -16.31
C ARG A 45 -0.27 -3.06 -15.83
N TYR A 46 -0.84 -2.05 -16.49
CA TYR A 46 -0.63 -0.63 -16.16
C TYR A 46 -0.90 -0.32 -14.68
N ASP A 47 -1.96 -0.90 -14.12
CA ASP A 47 -2.35 -0.67 -12.72
C ASP A 47 -1.29 -1.14 -11.72
N ILE A 48 -0.60 -2.24 -12.02
CA ILE A 48 0.49 -2.77 -11.18
C ILE A 48 1.70 -1.83 -11.24
N LYS A 49 2.06 -1.32 -12.42
CA LYS A 49 3.16 -0.36 -12.57
C LYS A 49 2.88 0.91 -11.79
N LEU A 50 1.68 1.47 -11.96
CA LEU A 50 1.27 2.68 -11.25
C LEU A 50 1.26 2.45 -9.73
N PHE A 51 0.75 1.32 -9.27
CA PHE A 51 0.77 0.94 -7.86
C PHE A 51 2.20 0.89 -7.31
N LYS A 52 3.12 0.19 -7.99
CA LYS A 52 4.55 0.12 -7.60
C LYS A 52 5.18 1.50 -7.51
N GLN A 53 4.89 2.38 -8.47
CA GLN A 53 5.36 3.76 -8.45
C GLN A 53 4.84 4.51 -7.22
N ARG A 54 3.54 4.45 -6.92
CA ARG A 54 2.94 5.13 -5.76
C ARG A 54 3.50 4.62 -4.44
N VAL A 55 3.73 3.31 -4.32
CA VAL A 55 4.38 2.73 -3.14
C VAL A 55 5.80 3.28 -2.98
N ALA A 56 6.57 3.41 -4.07
CA ALA A 56 7.91 3.97 -4.03
C ALA A 56 7.91 5.46 -3.63
N GLU A 57 6.97 6.26 -4.14
CA GLU A 57 6.76 7.65 -3.74
C GLU A 57 6.45 7.78 -2.24
N TYR A 58 5.54 6.95 -1.73
CA TYR A 58 5.16 6.97 -0.32
C TYR A 58 6.34 6.59 0.61
N LYS A 59 7.12 5.56 0.25
CA LYS A 59 8.33 5.18 1.01
C LYS A 59 9.32 6.34 1.09
N LYS A 60 9.60 7.00 -0.05
CA LYS A 60 10.49 8.18 -0.10
C LYS A 60 9.98 9.33 0.78
N LEU A 61 8.67 9.58 0.79
CA LEU A 61 8.07 10.61 1.65
C LEU A 61 8.21 10.27 3.14
N SER A 62 8.00 9.01 3.51
CA SER A 62 8.19 8.54 4.89
C SER A 62 9.63 8.74 5.37
N GLU A 63 10.61 8.39 4.54
CA GLU A 63 12.05 8.57 4.82
C GLU A 63 12.41 10.05 5.02
N LYS A 64 11.94 10.93 4.13
CA LYS A 64 12.13 12.39 4.25
C LYS A 64 11.53 12.92 5.55
N ASN A 65 10.31 12.51 5.89
CA ASN A 65 9.64 12.93 7.13
C ASN A 65 10.38 12.45 8.39
N ALA A 66 10.94 11.25 8.36
CA ALA A 66 11.75 10.71 9.46
C ALA A 66 13.07 11.50 9.63
N GLN A 67 13.72 11.88 8.54
CA GLN A 67 14.93 12.70 8.56
C GLN A 67 14.66 14.11 9.12
N THR A 68 13.59 14.77 8.68
CA THR A 68 13.19 16.10 9.17
C THR A 68 12.86 16.09 10.67
N LYS A 69 12.21 15.03 11.18
CA LYS A 69 11.94 14.87 12.62
C LYS A 69 13.22 14.65 13.44
N LYS A 70 14.21 13.92 12.91
CA LYS A 70 15.52 13.73 13.56
C LYS A 70 16.34 15.02 13.60
N ALA A 71 16.29 15.84 12.54
CA ALA A 71 16.99 17.12 12.49
C ALA A 71 16.47 18.10 13.57
N LYS A 72 15.14 18.20 13.77
CA LYS A 72 14.55 19.07 14.80
C LYS A 72 14.89 18.67 16.24
N LYS A 73 15.25 17.41 16.50
CA LYS A 73 15.59 16.92 17.84
C LYS A 73 17.03 17.22 18.27
N LYS A 74 17.89 17.69 17.33
CA LYS A 74 19.29 18.04 17.58
C LYS A 74 19.53 19.54 17.80
N THR A 75 18.48 20.37 17.78
CA THR A 75 18.58 21.84 17.88
C THR A 75 18.01 22.39 19.18
N PHE A 76 17.94 21.57 20.24
CA PHE A 76 17.64 22.00 21.60
C PHE A 76 18.81 21.66 22.52
#